data_AF-A0A524L8A9-F1
#
_entry.id   AF-A0A524L8A9-F1
#
_cell.length_a   1.000
_cell.length_b   1.000
_cell.length_c   1.000
_cell.angle_alpha   90.00
_cell.angle_beta   90.00
_cell.angle_gamma   90.00
#
_symmetry.space_group_name_H-M   'P 1'
#
loop_
_entity.id
_entity.type
_entity.pdbx_description
1 polymer ?
#
loop_
_entity_poly.entity_id
_entity_poly.type
_entity_poly.pdbx_seq_one_letter_code
_entity_poly.pdbx_strand_id
1 'polypeptide(L)'
;MTNEQRQQWAYQQQMRAAIQAAQHEQQAQRVATARQAAQVQQMIDEMPRRQYAIIVAVDIQGGFAKAGEIPWHYPADFRWFKGRTKNQVVVMGRVTYEDIVKRRGEFTGNVLSDRKCFVVSNTLTELPHATVVKSVGDVEHHLDNTDEDKTIFLIGGERVFAEGLSIADTAYVTVVNAEHSCDRFFPTDFLMEHFDSDKVYKHDGSPELRFTIWKRKI
;
A
#
# COMPACT_ATOMS: atom_id res chain seq x y z
N MET A 1 1.87 72.01 -23.53
CA MET A 1 1.02 70.84 -23.79
C MET A 1 -0.34 71.29 -24.32
N THR A 2 -0.70 70.83 -25.51
CA THR A 2 -2.02 71.05 -26.13
C THR A 2 -3.12 70.35 -25.32
N ASN A 3 -4.39 70.73 -25.53
CA ASN A 3 -5.52 70.13 -24.83
C ASN A 3 -5.61 68.61 -25.11
N GLU A 4 -5.35 68.21 -26.35
CA GLU A 4 -5.26 66.81 -26.79
C GLU A 4 -4.15 66.04 -26.06
N GLN A 5 -2.96 66.63 -25.90
CA GLN A 5 -1.86 65.99 -25.16
C GLN A 5 -2.20 65.74 -23.69
N ARG A 6 -2.97 66.64 -23.06
CA ARG A 6 -3.44 66.46 -21.67
C ARG A 6 -4.50 65.37 -21.57
N GLN A 7 -5.43 65.31 -22.52
CA GLN A 7 -6.45 64.26 -22.59
C GLN A 7 -5.81 62.89 -22.82
N GLN A 8 -4.83 62.81 -23.71
CA GLN A 8 -4.12 61.57 -24.01
C GLN A 8 -3.24 61.11 -22.85
N TRP A 9 -2.60 62.05 -22.13
CA TRP A 9 -1.88 61.74 -20.89
C TRP A 9 -2.83 61.24 -19.78
N ALA A 10 -3.97 61.90 -19.57
CA ALA A 10 -4.97 61.48 -18.59
C ALA A 10 -5.53 60.08 -18.91
N TYR A 11 -5.83 59.82 -20.19
CA TYR A 11 -6.26 58.51 -20.65
C TYR A 11 -5.20 57.43 -20.43
N GLN A 12 -3.93 57.71 -20.75
CA GLN A 12 -2.82 56.79 -20.50
C GLN A 12 -2.62 56.51 -19.00
N GLN A 13 -2.77 57.53 -18.14
CA GLN A 13 -2.68 57.34 -16.68
C GLN A 13 -3.83 56.48 -16.16
N GLN A 14 -5.06 56.74 -16.62
CA GLN A 14 -6.24 55.96 -16.22
C GLN A 14 -6.14 54.50 -16.68
N MET A 15 -5.65 54.27 -17.91
CA MET A 15 -5.42 52.93 -18.44
C MET A 15 -4.32 52.18 -17.67
N ARG A 16 -3.21 52.86 -17.32
CA ARG A 16 -2.14 52.27 -16.49
C ARG A 16 -2.64 51.89 -15.10
N ALA A 17 -3.42 52.76 -14.46
CA ALA A 17 -4.01 52.47 -13.15
C ALA A 17 -4.98 51.28 -13.21
N ALA A 18 -5.80 51.18 -14.27
CA ALA A 18 -6.71 50.04 -14.47
C ALA A 18 -5.95 48.72 -14.67
N ILE A 19 -4.87 48.72 -15.46
CA ILE A 19 -4.01 47.53 -15.66
C ILE A 19 -3.34 47.12 -14.34
N GLN A 20 -2.80 48.06 -13.58
CA GLN A 20 -2.20 47.77 -12.28
C GLN A 20 -3.23 47.18 -11.30
N ALA A 21 -4.44 47.75 -11.22
CA ALA A 21 -5.51 47.24 -10.38
C ALA A 21 -5.88 45.79 -10.75
N ALA A 22 -6.05 45.51 -12.05
CA ALA A 22 -6.34 44.16 -12.54
C ALA A 22 -5.20 43.17 -12.24
N GLN A 23 -3.93 43.61 -12.35
CA GLN A 23 -2.78 42.78 -11.99
C GLN A 23 -2.72 42.48 -10.49
N HIS A 24 -3.00 43.48 -9.64
CA HIS A 24 -3.07 43.30 -8.18
C HIS A 24 -4.20 42.36 -7.78
N GLU A 25 -5.38 42.48 -8.39
CA GLU A 25 -6.52 41.59 -8.16
C GLU A 25 -6.22 40.16 -8.60
N GLN A 26 -5.65 39.95 -9.80
CA GLN A 26 -5.20 38.64 -10.26
C GLN A 26 -4.13 38.03 -9.34
N GLN A 27 -3.18 38.84 -8.87
CA GLN A 27 -2.15 38.37 -7.94
C GLN A 27 -2.75 37.96 -6.60
N ALA A 28 -3.70 38.73 -6.07
CA ALA A 28 -4.41 38.40 -4.83
C ALA A 28 -5.19 37.08 -4.98
N GLN A 29 -5.89 36.89 -6.11
CA GLN A 29 -6.61 35.65 -6.41
C GLN A 29 -5.66 34.45 -6.44
N ARG A 30 -4.50 34.57 -7.10
CA ARG A 30 -3.49 33.49 -7.19
C ARG A 30 -2.94 33.11 -5.83
N VAL A 31 -2.65 34.10 -4.97
CA VAL A 31 -2.16 33.85 -3.60
C VAL A 31 -3.22 33.18 -2.75
N ALA A 32 -4.50 33.57 -2.87
CA ALA A 32 -5.61 32.93 -2.18
C ALA A 32 -5.78 31.47 -2.61
N THR A 33 -5.78 31.19 -3.92
CA THR A 33 -5.87 29.82 -4.45
C THR A 33 -4.70 28.95 -4.01
N ALA A 34 -3.47 29.49 -4.04
CA ALA A 34 -2.28 28.77 -3.59
C ALA A 34 -2.33 28.44 -2.09
N ARG A 35 -2.80 29.38 -1.26
CA ARG A 35 -3.03 29.11 0.18
C ARG A 35 -4.08 28.03 0.41
N GLN A 36 -5.18 28.07 -0.34
CA GLN A 36 -6.25 27.08 -0.22
C GLN A 36 -5.78 25.69 -0.66
N ALA A 37 -5.00 25.61 -1.74
CA ALA A 37 -4.36 24.37 -2.17
C ALA A 37 -3.37 23.83 -1.14
N ALA A 38 -2.55 24.70 -0.53
CA ALA A 38 -1.63 24.33 0.54
C ALA A 38 -2.37 23.85 1.80
N GLN A 39 -3.50 24.45 2.16
CA GLN A 39 -4.36 23.99 3.26
C GLN A 39 -4.96 22.62 2.98
N VAL A 40 -5.47 22.37 1.77
CA VAL A 40 -5.98 21.05 1.39
C VAL A 40 -4.86 20.00 1.41
N GLN A 41 -3.67 20.34 0.91
CA GLN A 41 -2.52 19.44 0.94
C GLN A 41 -2.09 19.14 2.37
N GLN A 42 -2.03 20.15 3.23
CA GLN A 42 -1.71 19.97 4.64
C GLN A 42 -2.77 19.10 5.35
N MET A 43 -4.06 19.28 5.04
CA MET A 43 -5.11 18.40 5.53
C MET A 43 -4.94 16.96 5.03
N ILE A 44 -4.58 16.74 3.76
CA ILE A 44 -4.31 15.41 3.20
C ILE A 44 -3.10 14.75 3.88
N ASP A 45 -2.04 15.52 4.13
CA ASP A 45 -0.82 15.02 4.79
C ASP A 45 -1.06 14.72 6.29
N GLU A 46 -2.02 15.41 6.92
CA GLU A 46 -2.46 15.20 8.30
C GLU A 46 -3.57 14.12 8.44
N MET A 47 -4.19 13.69 7.34
CA MET A 47 -5.15 12.59 7.38
C MET A 47 -4.41 11.29 7.72
N PRO A 48 -4.90 10.49 8.69
CA PRO A 48 -4.27 9.24 9.06
C PRO A 48 -4.30 8.29 7.86
N ARG A 49 -3.15 8.14 7.19
CA ARG A 49 -2.95 7.15 6.13
C ARG A 49 -3.02 5.76 6.74
N ARG A 50 -3.79 4.87 6.11
CA ARG A 50 -3.84 3.44 6.47
C ARG A 50 -2.44 2.83 6.36
N GLN A 51 -2.07 2.02 7.35
CA GLN A 51 -0.79 1.32 7.32
C GLN A 51 -0.88 0.08 6.43
N TYR A 52 0.05 -0.06 5.49
CA TYR A 52 0.20 -1.24 4.65
C TYR A 52 1.43 -2.04 5.06
N ALA A 53 1.27 -3.36 5.14
CA ALA A 53 2.38 -4.26 5.38
C ALA A 53 2.37 -5.43 4.40
N ILE A 54 3.54 -5.81 3.90
CA ILE A 54 3.72 -7.08 3.18
C ILE A 54 4.13 -8.15 4.20
N ILE A 55 3.64 -9.37 4.04
CA ILE A 55 4.19 -10.54 4.74
C ILE A 55 4.38 -11.69 3.75
N VAL A 56 5.61 -12.20 3.69
CA VAL A 56 6.00 -13.22 2.70
C VAL A 56 7.11 -14.11 3.26
N ALA A 57 7.08 -15.38 2.88
CA ALA A 57 8.20 -16.30 3.06
C ALA A 57 8.84 -16.58 1.69
N VAL A 58 10.16 -16.48 1.62
CA VAL A 58 10.93 -16.71 0.40
C VAL A 58 12.06 -17.70 0.65
N ASP A 59 12.43 -18.46 -0.36
CA ASP A 59 13.63 -19.28 -0.37
C ASP A 59 14.89 -18.42 -0.63
N ILE A 60 16.09 -19.04 -0.67
CA ILE A 60 17.35 -18.29 -0.88
C ILE A 60 17.46 -17.61 -2.25
N GLN A 61 16.62 -18.01 -3.22
CA GLN A 61 16.55 -17.42 -4.56
C GLN A 61 15.42 -16.37 -4.66
N GLY A 62 14.74 -16.06 -3.57
CA GLY A 62 13.58 -15.16 -3.56
C GLY A 62 12.29 -15.79 -4.05
N GLY A 63 12.26 -17.11 -4.27
CA GLY A 63 11.08 -17.85 -4.68
C GLY A 63 10.09 -18.00 -3.54
N PHE A 64 8.78 -17.84 -3.78
CA PHE A 64 7.75 -17.96 -2.72
C PHE A 64 6.65 -19.00 -3.01
N ALA A 65 6.52 -19.45 -4.26
CA ALA A 65 5.54 -20.47 -4.63
C ALA A 65 6.05 -21.37 -5.76
N LYS A 66 5.46 -22.56 -5.82
CA LYS A 66 5.64 -23.55 -6.88
C LYS A 66 4.29 -24.15 -7.24
N ALA A 67 3.90 -24.10 -8.52
CA ALA A 67 2.61 -24.63 -8.98
C ALA A 67 1.39 -24.09 -8.19
N GLY A 68 1.46 -22.83 -7.75
CA GLY A 68 0.38 -22.16 -7.00
C GLY A 68 0.38 -22.40 -5.49
N GLU A 69 1.34 -23.15 -4.95
CA GLU A 69 1.40 -23.52 -3.53
C GLU A 69 2.74 -23.13 -2.91
N ILE A 70 2.78 -22.97 -1.57
CA ILE A 70 4.04 -22.85 -0.83
C ILE A 70 4.71 -24.24 -0.76
N PRO A 71 5.95 -24.43 -1.29
CA PRO A 71 6.57 -25.75 -1.46
C PRO A 71 7.24 -26.30 -0.18
N TRP A 72 7.16 -25.57 0.93
CA TRP A 72 7.65 -25.98 2.24
C TRP A 72 6.58 -25.88 3.31
N HIS A 73 6.86 -26.49 4.46
CA HIS A 73 6.00 -26.42 5.63
C HIS A 73 6.84 -26.19 6.89
N TYR A 74 6.86 -24.94 7.37
CA TYR A 74 7.51 -24.58 8.63
C TYR A 74 6.51 -24.01 9.64
N PRO A 75 6.19 -24.73 10.73
CA PRO A 75 5.24 -24.26 11.75
C PRO A 75 5.61 -22.91 12.37
N ALA A 76 6.92 -22.62 12.47
CA ALA A 76 7.47 -21.35 12.93
C ALA A 76 7.01 -20.16 12.08
N ASP A 77 7.08 -20.30 10.75
CA ASP A 77 6.61 -19.27 9.82
C ASP A 77 5.10 -19.08 9.87
N PHE A 78 4.33 -20.17 9.99
CA PHE A 78 2.87 -20.07 10.19
C PHE A 78 2.52 -19.35 11.50
N ARG A 79 3.25 -19.59 12.59
CA ARG A 79 3.07 -18.86 13.86
C ARG A 79 3.39 -17.39 13.69
N TRP A 80 4.46 -17.05 12.97
CA TRP A 80 4.83 -15.68 12.66
C TRP A 80 3.75 -14.97 11.85
N PHE A 81 3.31 -15.58 10.75
CA PHE A 81 2.22 -15.08 9.91
C PHE A 81 0.94 -14.84 10.71
N LYS A 82 0.50 -15.83 11.49
CA LYS A 82 -0.70 -15.72 12.32
C LYS A 82 -0.55 -14.63 13.37
N GLY A 83 0.61 -14.54 14.03
CA GLY A 83 0.87 -13.54 15.06
C GLY A 83 0.83 -12.11 14.52
N ARG A 84 1.32 -11.88 13.30
CA ARG A 84 1.31 -10.55 12.66
C ARG A 84 -0.04 -10.15 12.09
N THR A 85 -0.78 -11.12 11.53
CA THR A 85 -2.02 -10.82 10.81
C THR A 85 -3.29 -10.94 11.65
N LYS A 86 -3.23 -11.49 12.87
CA LYS A 86 -4.42 -11.68 13.72
C LYS A 86 -5.13 -10.34 14.00
N ASN A 87 -6.46 -10.32 13.85
CA ASN A 87 -7.31 -9.14 14.03
C ASN A 87 -7.07 -8.00 13.01
N GLN A 88 -6.27 -8.26 11.97
CA GLN A 88 -5.94 -7.29 10.93
C GLN A 88 -6.77 -7.52 9.66
N VAL A 89 -6.57 -6.64 8.68
CA VAL A 89 -7.07 -6.82 7.32
C VAL A 89 -6.03 -7.62 6.52
N VAL A 90 -6.47 -8.61 5.75
CA VAL A 90 -5.60 -9.39 4.86
C VAL A 90 -6.10 -9.32 3.42
N VAL A 91 -5.18 -9.09 2.49
CA VAL A 91 -5.44 -8.94 1.06
C VAL A 91 -4.61 -9.97 0.33
N MET A 92 -5.29 -10.79 -0.48
CA MET A 92 -4.67 -11.88 -1.21
C MET A 92 -5.11 -11.95 -2.67
N GLY A 93 -4.34 -12.64 -3.51
CA GLY A 93 -4.73 -12.98 -4.87
C GLY A 93 -5.63 -14.23 -4.90
N ARG A 94 -6.35 -14.41 -6.01
CA ARG A 94 -7.23 -15.56 -6.23
C ARG A 94 -6.56 -16.93 -6.04
N VAL A 95 -5.35 -17.13 -6.59
CA VAL A 95 -4.60 -18.39 -6.45
C VAL A 95 -4.21 -18.66 -4.98
N THR A 96 -3.79 -17.62 -4.27
CA THR A 96 -3.46 -17.71 -2.83
C THR A 96 -4.69 -18.08 -2.01
N TYR A 97 -5.84 -17.50 -2.32
CA TYR A 97 -7.11 -17.87 -1.70
C TYR A 97 -7.44 -19.36 -1.93
N GLU A 98 -7.32 -19.85 -3.18
CA GLU A 98 -7.59 -21.26 -3.53
C GLU A 98 -6.67 -22.23 -2.76
N ASP A 99 -5.37 -21.93 -2.64
CA ASP A 99 -4.43 -22.73 -1.84
C ASP A 99 -4.79 -22.73 -0.35
N ILE A 100 -5.17 -21.58 0.22
CA ILE A 100 -5.59 -21.49 1.63
C ILE A 100 -6.85 -22.33 1.87
N VAL A 101 -7.86 -22.24 0.99
CA VAL A 101 -9.09 -23.04 1.11
C VAL A 101 -8.74 -24.53 1.06
N LYS A 102 -7.93 -24.95 0.08
CA LYS A 102 -7.49 -26.34 -0.06
C LYS A 102 -6.79 -26.86 1.20
N ARG A 103 -5.90 -26.06 1.80
CA ARG A 103 -5.13 -26.46 3.01
C ARG A 103 -5.96 -26.45 4.28
N ARG A 104 -6.93 -25.55 4.39
CA ARG A 104 -7.77 -25.42 5.60
C ARG A 104 -8.94 -26.39 5.63
N GLY A 105 -9.44 -26.81 4.46
CA GLY A 105 -10.66 -27.61 4.39
C GLY A 105 -11.90 -26.78 4.77
N GLU A 106 -12.80 -27.37 5.56
CA GLU A 106 -14.03 -26.69 6.00
C GLU A 106 -13.75 -25.69 7.12
N PHE A 107 -14.38 -24.50 7.02
CA PHE A 107 -14.30 -23.46 8.04
C PHE A 107 -15.60 -22.65 8.10
N THR A 108 -15.90 -22.12 9.27
CA THR A 108 -17.03 -21.21 9.50
C THR A 108 -16.52 -19.78 9.69
N GLY A 109 -17.16 -18.80 9.02
CA GLY A 109 -16.69 -17.41 9.03
C GLY A 109 -15.54 -17.20 8.03
N ASN A 110 -14.72 -16.17 8.21
CA ASN A 110 -13.71 -15.79 7.20
C ASN A 110 -12.68 -16.89 6.91
N VAL A 111 -12.20 -16.96 5.65
CA VAL A 111 -11.21 -17.94 5.17
C VAL A 111 -9.97 -18.00 6.05
N LEU A 112 -9.57 -16.85 6.58
CA LEU A 112 -8.62 -16.73 7.66
C LEU A 112 -9.35 -16.19 8.89
N SER A 113 -9.61 -17.07 9.86
CA SER A 113 -10.30 -16.71 11.12
C SER A 113 -9.69 -15.47 11.77
N ASP A 114 -10.54 -14.65 12.39
CA ASP A 114 -10.24 -13.38 13.04
C ASP A 114 -9.65 -12.28 12.14
N ARG A 115 -9.78 -12.40 10.80
CA ARG A 115 -9.26 -11.42 9.84
C ARG A 115 -10.32 -11.01 8.83
N LYS A 116 -10.39 -9.72 8.49
CA LYS A 116 -11.17 -9.28 7.31
C LYS A 116 -10.39 -9.69 6.06
N CYS A 117 -10.97 -10.53 5.21
CA CYS A 117 -10.27 -11.16 4.09
C CYS A 117 -10.74 -10.57 2.76
N PHE A 118 -9.80 -10.04 1.98
CA PHE A 118 -10.03 -9.49 0.65
C PHE A 118 -9.30 -10.29 -0.41
N VAL A 119 -9.94 -10.52 -1.55
CA VAL A 119 -9.37 -11.21 -2.70
C VAL A 119 -9.36 -10.28 -3.91
N VAL A 120 -8.16 -9.98 -4.43
CA VAL A 120 -7.99 -9.20 -5.66
C VAL A 120 -8.25 -10.11 -6.86
N SER A 121 -9.31 -9.81 -7.62
CA SER A 121 -9.67 -10.56 -8.83
C SER A 121 -10.49 -9.74 -9.82
N ASN A 122 -10.11 -9.79 -11.10
CA ASN A 122 -10.88 -9.16 -12.17
C ASN A 122 -12.06 -10.04 -12.63
N THR A 123 -11.91 -11.36 -12.55
CA THR A 123 -12.86 -12.33 -13.10
C THR A 123 -13.91 -12.79 -12.10
N LEU A 124 -13.61 -12.73 -10.81
CA LEU A 124 -14.55 -13.09 -9.76
C LEU A 124 -15.34 -11.87 -9.31
N THR A 125 -16.56 -12.11 -8.86
CA THR A 125 -17.45 -11.11 -8.26
C THR A 125 -17.76 -11.42 -6.80
N GLU A 126 -17.78 -12.71 -6.45
CA GLU A 126 -18.06 -13.20 -5.11
C GLU A 126 -17.21 -14.42 -4.79
N LEU A 127 -16.89 -14.59 -3.51
CA LEU A 127 -16.24 -15.76 -2.96
C LEU A 127 -16.84 -16.04 -1.58
N PRO A 128 -16.97 -17.31 -1.17
CA PRO A 128 -17.38 -17.61 0.18
C PRO A 128 -16.30 -17.09 1.15
N HIS A 129 -16.73 -16.47 2.25
CA HIS A 129 -15.85 -16.14 3.38
C HIS A 129 -14.69 -15.17 3.07
N ALA A 130 -14.78 -14.41 1.98
CA ALA A 130 -13.90 -13.29 1.63
C ALA A 130 -14.62 -12.28 0.72
N THR A 131 -14.21 -11.02 0.76
CA THR A 131 -14.72 -9.96 -0.12
C THR A 131 -13.85 -9.84 -1.37
N VAL A 132 -14.46 -9.80 -2.55
CA VAL A 132 -13.72 -9.64 -3.81
C VAL A 132 -13.57 -8.17 -4.17
N VAL A 133 -12.36 -7.74 -4.51
CA VAL A 133 -12.01 -6.38 -4.94
C VAL A 133 -11.25 -6.41 -6.27
N LYS A 134 -11.23 -5.29 -7.01
CA LYS A 134 -10.58 -5.22 -8.33
C LYS A 134 -9.11 -4.86 -8.28
N SER A 135 -8.68 -4.18 -7.22
CA SER A 135 -7.29 -3.83 -6.95
C SER A 135 -7.00 -3.80 -5.45
N VAL A 136 -5.73 -3.72 -5.06
CA VAL A 136 -5.33 -3.50 -3.66
C VAL A 136 -5.89 -2.17 -3.13
N GLY A 137 -5.93 -1.13 -3.97
CA GLY A 137 -6.42 0.20 -3.57
C GLY A 137 -7.91 0.24 -3.25
N ASP A 138 -8.72 -0.67 -3.79
CA ASP A 138 -10.16 -0.72 -3.54
C ASP A 138 -10.50 -1.24 -2.13
N VAL A 139 -9.55 -1.83 -1.41
CA VAL A 139 -9.78 -2.42 -0.09
C VAL A 139 -10.27 -1.38 0.90
N GLU A 140 -9.70 -0.17 0.87
CA GLU A 140 -10.07 0.90 1.81
C GLU A 140 -11.53 1.33 1.69
N HIS A 141 -12.15 1.21 0.51
CA HIS A 141 -13.58 1.51 0.31
C HIS A 141 -14.51 0.56 1.08
N HIS A 142 -13.99 -0.56 1.58
CA HIS A 142 -14.73 -1.54 2.36
C HIS A 142 -14.39 -1.51 3.85
N LEU A 143 -13.54 -0.58 4.28
CA LEU A 143 -13.15 -0.39 5.68
C LEU A 143 -13.92 0.77 6.29
N ASP A 144 -14.17 0.69 7.59
CA ASP A 144 -14.87 1.73 8.35
C ASP A 144 -14.04 2.19 9.57
N ASN A 145 -14.65 3.03 10.42
CA ASN A 145 -14.01 3.59 11.61
C ASN A 145 -13.59 2.50 12.62
N THR A 146 -14.23 1.32 12.61
CA THR A 146 -13.84 0.18 13.48
C THR A 146 -12.57 -0.52 13.00
N ASP A 147 -12.06 -0.15 11.83
CA ASP A 147 -10.82 -0.67 11.29
C ASP A 147 -9.68 0.35 11.36
N GLU A 148 -9.89 1.59 11.83
CA GLU A 148 -8.94 2.71 11.71
C GLU A 148 -7.50 2.36 12.14
N ASP A 149 -7.38 1.55 13.20
CA ASP A 149 -6.13 1.09 13.79
C ASP A 149 -5.54 -0.18 13.14
N LYS A 150 -6.25 -0.79 12.19
CA LYS A 150 -5.82 -2.03 11.53
C LYS A 150 -4.83 -1.75 10.42
N THR A 151 -3.78 -2.56 10.40
CA THR A 151 -2.85 -2.69 9.28
C THR A 151 -3.48 -3.54 8.18
N ILE A 152 -3.29 -3.12 6.93
CA ILE A 152 -3.65 -3.88 5.73
C ILE A 152 -2.46 -4.75 5.34
N PHE A 153 -2.57 -6.06 5.59
CA PHE A 153 -1.55 -7.04 5.25
C PHE A 153 -1.75 -7.59 3.84
N LEU A 154 -0.76 -7.37 2.99
CA LEU A 154 -0.64 -7.91 1.65
C LEU A 154 0.07 -9.27 1.75
N ILE A 155 -0.69 -10.35 1.59
CA ILE A 155 -0.23 -11.73 1.85
C ILE A 155 0.12 -12.50 0.57
N GLY A 156 0.18 -11.79 -0.56
CA GLY A 156 0.50 -12.33 -1.89
C GLY A 156 -0.73 -12.81 -2.67
N GLY A 157 -0.59 -13.37 -3.86
CA GLY A 157 0.65 -13.61 -4.60
C GLY A 157 1.11 -12.43 -5.46
N GLU A 158 1.70 -12.74 -6.62
CA GLU A 158 2.46 -11.80 -7.46
C GLU A 158 1.77 -10.46 -7.71
N ARG A 159 0.49 -10.49 -8.13
CA ARG A 159 -0.26 -9.26 -8.43
C ARG A 159 -0.40 -8.37 -7.19
N VAL A 160 -0.72 -8.96 -6.03
CA VAL A 160 -0.89 -8.22 -4.78
C VAL A 160 0.45 -7.64 -4.32
N PHE A 161 1.55 -8.37 -4.48
CA PHE A 161 2.88 -7.84 -4.17
C PHE A 161 3.29 -6.72 -5.14
N ALA A 162 3.02 -6.88 -6.44
CA ALA A 162 3.32 -5.86 -7.45
C ALA A 162 2.56 -4.55 -7.19
N GLU A 163 1.26 -4.62 -6.88
CA GLU A 163 0.46 -3.44 -6.51
C GLU A 163 0.84 -2.88 -5.13
N GLY A 164 1.31 -3.74 -4.23
CA GLY A 164 1.57 -3.43 -2.83
C GLY A 164 2.93 -2.84 -2.50
N LEU A 165 3.97 -3.22 -3.24
CA LEU A 165 5.36 -2.87 -2.92
C LEU A 165 5.62 -1.37 -2.97
N SER A 166 4.90 -0.61 -3.79
CA SER A 166 5.02 0.85 -3.88
C SER A 166 4.37 1.58 -2.70
N ILE A 167 3.42 0.95 -2.01
CA ILE A 167 2.63 1.58 -0.94
C ILE A 167 2.88 0.99 0.45
N ALA A 168 3.50 -0.19 0.57
CA ALA A 168 3.73 -0.83 1.86
C ALA A 168 4.70 -0.05 2.75
N ASP A 169 4.35 0.22 4.00
CA ASP A 169 5.20 0.89 4.97
C ASP A 169 6.21 -0.09 5.60
N THR A 170 5.82 -1.36 5.70
CA THR A 170 6.61 -2.43 6.31
C THR A 170 6.58 -3.70 5.45
N ALA A 171 7.68 -4.45 5.39
CA ALA A 171 7.67 -5.81 4.87
C ALA A 171 8.22 -6.79 5.92
N TYR A 172 7.42 -7.81 6.24
CA TYR A 172 7.79 -8.93 7.09
C TYR A 172 8.24 -10.08 6.18
N VAL A 173 9.54 -10.32 6.13
CA VAL A 173 10.12 -11.31 5.21
C VAL A 173 10.74 -12.44 6.02
N THR A 174 10.20 -13.65 5.86
CA THR A 174 10.84 -14.88 6.32
C THR A 174 11.73 -15.41 5.20
N VAL A 175 13.02 -15.61 5.46
CA VAL A 175 13.93 -16.26 4.53
C VAL A 175 14.15 -17.70 4.97
N VAL A 176 13.76 -18.64 4.11
CA VAL A 176 14.02 -20.06 4.24
C VAL A 176 15.40 -20.35 3.66
N ASN A 177 16.29 -20.90 4.48
CA ASN A 177 17.66 -21.24 4.11
C ASN A 177 17.74 -22.58 3.34
N ALA A 178 16.97 -22.67 2.25
CA ALA A 178 16.95 -23.78 1.31
C ALA A 178 16.52 -23.26 -0.07
N GLU A 179 16.71 -24.07 -1.12
CA GLU A 179 16.21 -23.80 -2.47
C GLU A 179 15.08 -24.79 -2.79
N HIS A 180 13.96 -24.29 -3.32
CA HIS A 180 12.76 -25.11 -3.55
C HIS A 180 12.32 -25.17 -5.03
N SER A 181 13.13 -24.65 -5.95
CA SER A 181 12.84 -24.57 -7.38
C SER A 181 11.45 -23.97 -7.65
N CYS A 182 11.21 -22.81 -7.05
CA CYS A 182 9.99 -22.02 -7.22
C CYS A 182 9.82 -21.52 -8.66
N ASP A 183 8.57 -21.28 -9.06
CA ASP A 183 8.18 -20.70 -10.35
C ASP A 183 7.58 -19.29 -10.22
N ARG A 184 7.51 -18.78 -8.98
CA ARG A 184 7.02 -17.44 -8.63
C ARG A 184 8.00 -16.81 -7.65
N PHE A 185 8.38 -15.56 -7.91
CA PHE A 185 9.44 -14.87 -7.20
C PHE A 185 8.94 -13.55 -6.60
N PHE A 186 9.42 -13.25 -5.39
CA PHE A 186 9.17 -11.99 -4.74
C PHE A 186 10.19 -10.95 -5.27
N PRO A 187 9.79 -9.71 -5.57
CA PRO A 187 10.70 -8.66 -6.05
C PRO A 187 11.70 -8.18 -4.99
N THR A 188 12.69 -8.99 -4.66
CA THR A 188 13.70 -8.73 -3.62
C THR A 188 14.58 -7.54 -3.94
N ASP A 189 14.88 -7.27 -5.21
CA ASP A 189 15.66 -6.10 -5.62
C ASP A 189 14.96 -4.79 -5.24
N PHE A 190 13.66 -4.68 -5.55
CA PHE A 190 12.85 -3.53 -5.15
C PHE A 190 12.82 -3.36 -3.63
N LEU A 191 12.69 -4.47 -2.88
CA LEU A 191 12.72 -4.43 -1.43
C LEU A 191 14.05 -3.85 -0.91
N MET A 192 15.19 -4.33 -1.41
CA MET A 192 16.51 -3.86 -0.98
C MET A 192 16.77 -2.39 -1.36
N GLU A 193 16.26 -1.95 -2.51
CA GLU A 193 16.38 -0.57 -2.97
C GLU A 193 15.56 0.40 -2.11
N HIS A 194 14.33 0.04 -1.73
CA HIS A 194 13.37 0.97 -1.13
C HIS A 194 13.11 0.80 0.36
N PHE A 195 13.69 -0.22 1.01
CA PHE A 195 13.46 -0.49 2.43
C PHE A 195 14.77 -0.70 3.20
N ASP A 196 14.77 -0.30 4.47
CA ASP A 196 15.84 -0.57 5.44
C ASP A 196 15.47 -1.76 6.33
N SER A 197 16.40 -2.69 6.51
CA SER A 197 16.18 -3.88 7.33
C SER A 197 16.44 -3.60 8.82
N ASP A 198 15.47 -3.86 9.69
CA ASP A 198 15.57 -3.73 11.15
C ASP A 198 16.00 -5.05 11.85
N LYS A 199 16.54 -6.01 11.09
CA LYS A 199 17.17 -7.28 11.52
C LYS A 199 16.71 -7.86 12.88
N VAL A 200 15.40 -8.09 13.08
CA VAL A 200 14.90 -8.79 14.27
C VAL A 200 15.03 -10.30 14.07
N TYR A 201 16.10 -10.88 14.60
CA TYR A 201 16.29 -12.33 14.63
C TYR A 201 15.45 -12.96 15.74
N LYS A 202 14.47 -13.79 15.39
CA LYS A 202 13.92 -14.78 16.32
C LYS A 202 14.21 -16.17 15.77
N HIS A 203 15.23 -16.82 16.32
CA HIS A 203 15.27 -18.28 16.26
C HIS A 203 14.24 -18.79 17.28
N ASP A 204 13.17 -19.40 16.81
CA ASP A 204 12.28 -20.19 17.66
C ASP A 204 12.75 -21.66 17.75
N GLY A 205 14.05 -21.88 17.53
CA GLY A 205 14.66 -23.21 17.43
C GLY A 205 14.82 -23.73 16.00
N SER A 206 14.27 -23.04 14.98
CA SER A 206 14.49 -23.37 13.56
C SER A 206 15.73 -22.66 13.00
N PRO A 207 16.86 -23.35 12.77
CA PRO A 207 18.03 -22.77 12.09
C PRO A 207 17.77 -22.47 10.61
N GLU A 208 16.73 -23.06 10.02
CA GLU A 208 16.39 -22.90 8.60
C GLU A 208 15.69 -21.58 8.29
N LEU A 209 15.19 -20.86 9.30
CA LEU A 209 14.39 -19.66 9.11
C LEU A 209 15.08 -18.42 9.64
N ARG A 210 15.01 -17.36 8.86
CA ARG A 210 15.41 -16.02 9.25
C ARG A 210 14.25 -15.05 9.05
N PHE A 211 13.65 -14.62 10.15
CA PHE A 211 12.63 -13.57 10.14
C PHE A 211 13.31 -12.20 10.05
N THR A 212 12.80 -11.34 9.18
CA THR A 212 13.29 -9.97 9.01
C THR A 212 12.12 -9.01 8.89
N ILE A 213 12.33 -7.78 9.35
CA ILE A 213 11.37 -6.68 9.24
C ILE A 213 12.07 -5.58 8.47
N TRP A 214 11.41 -5.07 7.45
CA TRP A 214 11.91 -4.02 6.58
C TRP A 214 10.98 -2.82 6.68
N LYS A 215 11.53 -1.62 6.78
CA LYS A 215 10.78 -0.36 6.86
C LYS A 215 11.06 0.48 5.63
N ARG A 216 10.01 1.08 5.06
CA ARG A 216 10.17 1.95 3.88
C ARG A 216 11.15 3.08 4.20
N LYS A 217 12.10 3.32 3.29
CA LYS A 217 13.03 4.47 3.37
C LYS A 217 12.23 5.76 3.24
N ILE A 218 12.57 6.75 4.06
CA ILE A 218 11.98 8.10 4.04
C ILE A 218 12.70 8.96 3.01
#